data_AF-A0A2N7F6X8-F1
#
_entry.id   AF-A0A2N7F6X8-F1
#
_cell.length_a   1.000
_cell.length_b   1.000
_cell.length_c   1.000
_cell.angle_alpha   90.00
_cell.angle_beta   90.00
_cell.angle_gamma   90.00
#
_symmetry.space_group_name_H-M   'P 1'
#
loop_
_entity.id
_entity.type
_entity.pdbx_description
1 polymer ?
#
loop_
_entity_poly.entity_id
_entity_poly.type
_entity_poly.pdbx_seq_one_letter_code
_entity_poly.pdbx_strand_id
1 'polypeptide(L)'
;MKTLLLFFSILFVAPYALSAGLDRQEVEHLNQMCVNGSNNHERRIFDALSNSEYIDWSSIELIDTESRVNYTDTTIGNKRTNRVMCDLIVEYKYHHTDIILSSTYQVSLDDKQTISNVAVTQQAVTDFIVRVMVN
;
A
#
# COMPACT_ATOMS: atom_id res chain seq x y z
N MET A 1 -21.81 -24.97 45.58
CA MET A 1 -22.05 -24.49 44.21
C MET A 1 -20.83 -23.68 43.79
N LYS A 2 -19.99 -24.21 42.89
CA LYS A 2 -18.78 -23.53 42.38
C LYS A 2 -19.11 -23.00 40.98
N THR A 3 -19.17 -21.69 40.84
CA THR A 3 -19.31 -20.97 39.59
C THR A 3 -18.01 -21.09 38.80
N LEU A 4 -18.00 -21.94 37.77
CA LEU A 4 -16.93 -21.98 36.78
C LEU A 4 -17.23 -20.90 35.74
N LEU A 5 -16.54 -19.77 35.83
CA LEU A 5 -16.52 -18.75 34.79
C LEU A 5 -15.75 -19.30 33.59
N LEU A 6 -16.49 -19.82 32.61
CA LEU A 6 -16.01 -20.10 31.27
C LEU A 6 -15.67 -18.76 30.61
N PHE A 7 -14.38 -18.41 30.63
CA PHE A 7 -13.84 -17.41 29.71
C PHE A 7 -13.97 -17.98 28.29
N PHE A 8 -15.01 -17.53 27.59
CA PHE A 8 -15.10 -17.58 26.14
C PHE A 8 -14.02 -16.66 25.57
N SER A 9 -12.78 -17.14 25.51
CA SER A 9 -11.77 -16.61 24.58
C SER A 9 -12.17 -17.06 23.19
N ILE A 10 -13.17 -16.36 22.63
CA ILE A 10 -13.40 -16.33 21.19
C ILE A 10 -12.15 -15.64 20.65
N LEU A 11 -11.17 -16.45 20.26
CA LEU A 11 -10.19 -16.09 19.25
C LEU A 11 -11.00 -15.59 18.05
N PHE A 12 -11.12 -14.26 17.96
CA PHE A 12 -11.42 -13.56 16.71
C PHE A 12 -10.22 -13.81 15.78
N VAL A 13 -10.12 -15.04 15.27
CA VAL A 13 -9.43 -15.26 14.00
C VAL A 13 -10.37 -14.67 12.98
N ALA A 14 -10.21 -13.38 12.69
CA ALA A 14 -10.86 -12.77 11.56
C ALA A 14 -10.61 -13.69 10.34
N PRO A 15 -11.65 -14.10 9.62
CA PRO A 15 -11.48 -14.90 8.42
C PRO A 15 -10.99 -13.95 7.33
N TYR A 16 -9.68 -13.68 7.31
CA TYR A 16 -9.06 -13.04 6.18
C TYR A 16 -9.10 -14.01 5.01
N ALA A 17 -10.14 -13.84 4.20
CA ALA A 17 -10.16 -14.03 2.77
C ALA A 17 -9.42 -15.27 2.25
N LEU A 18 -10.09 -16.42 2.32
CA LEU A 18 -10.00 -17.44 1.26
C LEU A 18 -10.63 -16.87 -0.03
N SER A 19 -10.00 -15.87 -0.66
CA SER A 19 -10.49 -15.29 -1.92
C SER A 19 -9.38 -14.95 -2.90
N ALA A 20 -8.51 -15.90 -3.14
CA ALA A 20 -7.70 -16.05 -4.34
C ALA A 20 -7.22 -17.50 -4.29
N GLY A 21 -7.18 -18.24 -5.39
CA GLY A 21 -6.69 -19.63 -5.40
C GLY A 21 -5.17 -19.77 -5.14
N LEU A 22 -4.59 -18.90 -4.31
CA LEU A 22 -3.19 -18.83 -3.91
C LEU A 22 -3.06 -19.44 -2.51
N ASP A 23 -2.01 -20.22 -2.27
CA ASP A 23 -1.74 -20.72 -0.94
C ASP A 23 -1.11 -19.64 -0.03
N ARG A 24 -1.05 -19.92 1.27
CA ARG A 24 -0.54 -18.97 2.26
C ARG A 24 0.91 -18.53 1.98
N GLN A 25 1.76 -19.45 1.52
CA GLN A 25 3.17 -19.16 1.28
C GLN A 25 3.33 -18.28 0.04
N GLU A 26 2.53 -18.52 -0.99
CA GLU A 26 2.45 -17.68 -2.17
C GLU A 26 2.00 -16.26 -1.83
N VAL A 27 0.99 -16.12 -0.96
CA VAL A 27 0.52 -14.80 -0.48
C VAL A 27 1.60 -14.07 0.31
N GLU A 28 2.26 -14.72 1.25
CA GLU A 28 3.35 -14.12 2.03
C GLU A 28 4.51 -13.67 1.11
N HIS A 29 4.86 -14.49 0.11
CA HIS A 29 5.88 -14.15 -0.88
C HIS A 29 5.51 -12.91 -1.71
N LEU A 30 4.30 -12.86 -2.25
CA LEU A 30 3.83 -11.74 -3.06
C LEU A 30 3.73 -10.44 -2.26
N ASN A 31 3.29 -10.50 -1.00
CA ASN A 31 3.31 -9.32 -0.13
C ASN A 31 4.73 -8.82 0.11
N GLN A 32 5.70 -9.71 0.33
CA GLN A 32 7.10 -9.30 0.47
C GLN A 32 7.63 -8.64 -0.82
N MET A 33 7.20 -9.10 -1.99
CA MET A 33 7.54 -8.44 -3.26
C MET A 33 6.99 -7.03 -3.33
N CYS A 34 5.73 -6.81 -2.91
CA CYS A 34 5.17 -5.47 -2.80
C CYS A 34 5.98 -4.62 -1.81
N VAL A 35 6.18 -5.07 -0.57
CA VAL A 35 6.99 -4.34 0.43
C VAL A 35 8.38 -3.97 -0.11
N ASN A 36 9.04 -4.86 -0.84
CA ASN A 36 10.34 -4.54 -1.43
C ASN A 36 10.24 -3.53 -2.59
N GLY A 37 9.19 -3.64 -3.40
CA GLY A 37 8.95 -2.80 -4.57
C GLY A 37 8.46 -1.39 -4.23
N SER A 38 7.84 -1.20 -3.07
CA SER A 38 7.25 0.06 -2.63
C SER A 38 8.27 1.19 -2.59
N ASN A 39 9.45 0.94 -2.04
CA ASN A 39 10.53 1.94 -1.94
C ASN A 39 10.87 2.58 -3.30
N ASN A 40 10.88 1.79 -4.37
CA ASN A 40 11.16 2.31 -5.72
C ASN A 40 9.99 3.13 -6.27
N HIS A 41 8.76 2.73 -5.97
CA HIS A 41 7.57 3.45 -6.43
C HIS A 41 7.38 4.76 -5.66
N GLU A 42 7.52 4.72 -4.34
CA GLU A 42 7.46 5.87 -3.45
C GLU A 42 8.46 6.93 -3.86
N ARG A 43 9.72 6.55 -4.14
CA ARG A 43 10.74 7.48 -4.65
C ARG A 43 10.31 8.22 -5.91
N ARG A 44 9.66 7.54 -6.86
CA ARG A 44 9.17 8.20 -8.09
C ARG A 44 8.06 9.21 -7.79
N ILE A 45 7.19 8.91 -6.84
CA ILE A 45 6.15 9.85 -6.42
C ILE A 45 6.81 11.03 -5.68
N PHE A 46 7.74 10.77 -4.78
CA PHE A 46 8.46 11.79 -4.05
C PHE A 46 9.27 12.70 -4.99
N ASP A 47 9.97 12.15 -5.98
CA ASP A 47 10.68 12.95 -6.99
C ASP A 47 9.74 13.93 -7.70
N ALA A 48 8.52 13.48 -8.03
CA ALA A 48 7.50 14.32 -8.64
C ALA A 48 6.94 15.39 -7.68
N LEU A 49 6.79 15.06 -6.39
CA LEU A 49 6.32 15.98 -5.36
C LEU A 49 7.39 16.99 -4.92
N SER A 50 8.67 16.60 -4.94
CA SER A 50 9.78 17.30 -4.29
C SER A 50 9.98 18.74 -4.76
N ASN A 51 9.55 19.04 -5.99
CA ASN A 51 9.65 20.37 -6.61
C ASN A 51 8.37 21.20 -6.44
N SER A 52 7.37 20.72 -5.71
CA SER A 52 6.11 21.43 -5.49
C SER A 52 6.32 22.62 -4.54
N GLU A 53 5.98 23.82 -4.99
CA GLU A 53 5.95 25.03 -4.15
C GLU A 53 4.78 25.02 -3.14
N TYR A 54 3.84 24.10 -3.29
CA TYR A 54 2.66 23.97 -2.41
C TYR A 54 2.94 23.15 -1.15
N ILE A 55 4.09 22.49 -1.06
CA ILE A 55 4.41 21.57 0.04
C ILE A 55 5.56 22.16 0.85
N ASP A 56 5.27 22.56 2.09
CA ASP A 56 6.33 22.80 3.08
C ASP A 56 6.85 21.47 3.62
N TRP A 57 7.86 20.92 2.96
CA TRP A 57 8.49 19.67 3.37
C TRP A 57 9.07 19.68 4.78
N SER A 58 9.36 20.86 5.35
CA SER A 58 9.85 20.95 6.74
C SER A 58 8.77 20.66 7.78
N SER A 59 7.49 20.73 7.36
CA SER A 59 6.31 20.46 8.20
C SER A 59 5.71 19.07 7.98
N ILE A 60 6.30 18.25 7.10
CA ILE A 60 5.88 16.87 6.82
C ILE A 60 6.64 15.89 7.72
N GLU A 61 5.90 15.01 8.41
CA GLU A 61 6.44 13.90 9.18
C GLU A 61 5.89 12.58 8.64
N LEU A 62 6.75 11.60 8.37
CA LEU A 62 6.30 10.25 7.98
C LEU A 62 5.78 9.51 9.21
N ILE A 63 4.56 9.01 9.14
CA ILE A 63 3.92 8.20 10.20
C ILE A 63 4.14 6.71 9.90
N ASP A 64 3.69 6.23 8.73
CA ASP A 64 3.75 4.83 8.36
C ASP A 64 3.75 4.64 6.82
N THR A 65 4.24 3.48 6.38
CA THR A 65 4.19 3.04 5.00
C THR A 65 3.73 1.58 4.94
N GLU A 66 2.56 1.35 4.34
CA GLU A 66 2.04 0.02 4.07
C GLU A 66 2.10 -0.27 2.57
N SER A 67 2.58 -1.47 2.21
CA SER A 67 2.39 -1.99 0.86
C SER A 67 2.05 -3.47 0.89
N ARG A 68 1.09 -3.85 0.05
CA ARG A 68 0.54 -5.20 0.00
C ARG A 68 0.03 -5.55 -1.39
N VAL A 69 -0.24 -6.83 -1.61
CA VAL A 69 -0.87 -7.29 -2.85
C VAL A 69 -2.28 -6.70 -2.97
N ASN A 70 -2.58 -6.16 -4.14
CA ASN A 70 -3.94 -5.81 -4.53
C ASN A 70 -4.61 -7.07 -5.10
N TYR A 71 -5.38 -7.77 -4.27
CA TYR A 71 -6.01 -9.04 -4.67
C TYR A 71 -7.13 -8.88 -5.69
N THR A 72 -7.79 -7.71 -5.72
CA THR A 72 -8.85 -7.41 -6.69
C THR A 72 -8.28 -7.42 -8.11
N ASP A 73 -7.16 -6.74 -8.32
CA ASP A 73 -6.55 -6.61 -9.64
C ASP A 73 -5.58 -7.77 -9.96
N THR A 74 -4.97 -8.37 -8.94
CA THR A 74 -4.06 -9.53 -9.10
C THR A 74 -4.83 -10.78 -9.54
N THR A 75 -6.06 -11.00 -9.06
CA THR A 75 -6.86 -12.17 -9.45
C THR A 75 -7.55 -12.02 -10.81
N ILE A 76 -7.89 -10.79 -11.21
CA ILE A 76 -8.57 -10.52 -12.49
C ILE A 76 -7.58 -10.43 -13.66
N GLY A 77 -6.30 -10.11 -13.40
CA GLY A 77 -5.26 -9.97 -14.45
C GLY A 77 -4.35 -11.19 -14.70
N ASN A 78 -4.04 -12.02 -13.71
CA ASN A 78 -2.76 -12.75 -13.72
C ASN A 78 -2.79 -14.26 -13.54
N LYS A 79 -3.37 -14.94 -14.54
CA LYS A 79 -2.69 -16.12 -15.10
C LYS A 79 -1.90 -15.83 -16.38
N ARG A 80 -1.89 -14.58 -16.87
CA ARG A 80 -1.27 -14.22 -18.16
C ARG A 80 -0.19 -13.14 -18.12
N THR A 81 -0.19 -12.22 -17.15
CA THR A 81 0.92 -11.26 -17.03
C THR A 81 1.79 -11.66 -15.85
N ASN A 82 3.08 -11.80 -16.08
CA ASN A 82 4.04 -12.28 -15.10
C ASN A 82 4.38 -11.19 -14.07
N ARG A 83 3.35 -10.68 -13.38
CA ARG A 83 3.40 -9.50 -12.52
C ARG A 83 2.47 -9.68 -11.32
N VAL A 84 2.73 -8.92 -10.26
CA VAL A 84 1.82 -8.74 -9.13
C VAL A 84 1.40 -7.28 -9.07
N MET A 85 0.12 -7.01 -8.84
CA MET A 85 -0.35 -5.66 -8.56
C MET A 85 -0.26 -5.41 -7.06
N CYS A 86 0.26 -4.25 -6.68
CA CYS A 86 0.52 -3.86 -5.31
C CYS A 86 -0.16 -2.52 -5.02
N ASP A 87 -0.77 -2.42 -3.84
CA ASP A 87 -1.21 -1.16 -3.27
C ASP A 87 -0.07 -0.55 -2.44
N LEU A 88 0.04 0.77 -2.45
CA LEU A 88 0.91 1.58 -1.59
C LEU A 88 0.06 2.61 -0.86
N ILE A 89 0.18 2.63 0.46
CA ILE A 89 -0.39 3.66 1.34
C ILE A 89 0.76 4.24 2.15
N VAL A 90 0.96 5.55 2.08
CA VAL A 90 1.93 6.27 2.91
C VAL A 90 1.19 7.32 3.71
N GLU A 91 1.33 7.26 5.02
CA GLU A 91 0.68 8.18 5.95
C GLU A 91 1.69 9.21 6.43
N TYR A 92 1.34 10.48 6.26
CA TYR A 92 2.12 11.61 6.73
C TYR A 92 1.30 12.44 7.70
N LYS A 93 1.99 13.13 8.60
CA LYS A 93 1.45 14.26 9.34
C LYS A 93 1.89 15.54 8.68
N TYR A 94 0.96 16.47 8.48
CA TYR A 94 1.25 17.83 8.06
C TYR A 94 0.60 18.79 9.05
N HIS A 95 1.41 19.54 9.79
CA HIS A 95 0.98 20.33 10.95
C HIS A 95 0.19 19.50 11.99
N HIS A 96 -1.14 19.59 11.98
CA HIS A 96 -2.04 18.91 12.91
C HIS A 96 -3.01 17.95 12.21
N THR A 97 -2.80 17.66 10.92
CA THR A 97 -3.67 16.80 10.13
C THR A 97 -2.89 15.65 9.50
N ASP A 98 -3.54 14.49 9.44
CA ASP A 98 -3.01 13.32 8.74
C ASP A 98 -3.32 13.44 7.23
N ILE A 99 -2.31 13.24 6.41
CA ILE A 99 -2.38 13.24 4.95
C ILE A 99 -1.95 11.87 4.44
N ILE A 100 -2.84 11.24 3.70
CA ILE A 100 -2.57 9.93 3.12
C ILE A 100 -2.17 10.11 1.64
N LEU A 101 -1.10 9.44 1.22
CA LEU A 101 -0.76 9.17 -0.16
C LEU A 101 -1.18 7.75 -0.49
N SER A 102 -1.97 7.56 -1.55
CA SER A 102 -2.40 6.23 -1.99
C SER A 102 -2.11 6.05 -3.47
N SER A 103 -1.51 4.94 -3.84
CA SER A 103 -1.15 4.63 -5.22
C SER A 103 -1.12 3.12 -5.47
N THR A 104 -1.10 2.72 -6.73
CA THR A 104 -0.89 1.33 -7.13
C THR A 104 0.27 1.20 -8.11
N TYR A 105 0.93 0.05 -8.08
CA TYR A 105 2.06 -0.25 -8.94
C TYR A 105 2.17 -1.75 -9.16
N GLN A 106 3.00 -2.14 -10.13
CA GLN A 106 3.23 -3.55 -10.43
C GLN A 106 4.66 -3.94 -10.06
N VAL A 107 4.85 -5.21 -9.68
CA VAL A 107 6.18 -5.82 -9.58
C VAL A 107 6.22 -7.02 -10.52
N SER A 108 7.26 -7.09 -11.35
CA SER A 108 7.51 -8.24 -12.22
C SER A 108 7.90 -9.48 -11.41
N LEU A 109 7.35 -10.65 -11.73
CA LEU A 109 7.64 -11.88 -11.00
C LEU A 109 9.01 -12.48 -11.38
N ASP A 110 9.49 -12.27 -12.62
CA ASP A 110 10.78 -12.80 -13.09
C ASP A 110 11.99 -12.05 -12.51
N ASP A 111 12.01 -10.74 -12.71
CA ASP A 111 13.18 -9.89 -12.45
C ASP A 111 12.97 -8.93 -11.25
N LYS A 112 11.79 -8.98 -10.62
CA LYS A 112 11.43 -8.17 -9.44
C LYS A 112 11.47 -6.66 -9.71
N GLN A 113 11.36 -6.25 -10.98
CA GLN A 113 11.33 -4.84 -11.34
C GLN A 113 10.02 -4.18 -10.89
N THR A 114 10.13 -3.04 -10.21
CA THR A 114 9.00 -2.14 -9.92
C THR A 114 8.58 -1.36 -11.17
N ILE A 115 7.31 -1.43 -11.50
CA ILE A 115 6.69 -0.78 -12.65
C ILE A 115 5.60 0.16 -12.14
N SER A 116 5.87 1.47 -12.24
CA SER A 116 4.93 2.51 -11.86
C SER A 116 4.21 3.05 -13.09
N ASN A 117 2.88 3.00 -13.09
CA ASN A 117 2.08 3.60 -14.15
C ASN A 117 2.12 5.13 -14.03
N VAL A 118 2.40 5.83 -15.13
CA VAL A 118 2.53 7.30 -15.15
C VAL A 118 1.23 7.98 -14.73
N ALA A 119 0.08 7.54 -15.23
CA ALA A 119 -1.21 8.14 -14.91
C ALA A 119 -1.57 7.95 -13.43
N VAL A 120 -1.34 6.75 -12.89
CA VAL A 120 -1.58 6.46 -11.46
C VAL A 120 -0.65 7.29 -10.58
N THR A 121 0.64 7.34 -10.92
CA THR A 121 1.63 8.18 -10.22
C THR A 121 1.20 9.65 -10.22
N GLN A 122 0.81 10.19 -11.38
CA GLN A 122 0.41 11.58 -11.51
C GLN A 122 -0.87 11.91 -10.72
N GLN A 123 -1.82 10.97 -10.69
CA GLN A 123 -3.01 11.10 -9.86
C GLN A 123 -2.65 11.15 -8.37
N ALA A 124 -1.83 10.20 -7.89
CA ALA A 124 -1.38 10.17 -6.50
C ALA A 124 -0.65 11.47 -6.09
N VAL A 125 0.21 12.00 -6.96
CA VAL A 125 0.90 13.29 -6.78
C VAL A 125 -0.11 14.43 -6.65
N THR A 126 -1.07 14.50 -7.56
CA THR A 126 -2.08 15.58 -7.59
C THR A 126 -2.97 15.53 -6.35
N ASP A 127 -3.46 14.34 -6.00
CA ASP A 127 -4.32 14.14 -4.84
C ASP A 127 -3.59 14.51 -3.54
N PHE A 128 -2.30 14.18 -3.42
CA PHE A 128 -1.49 14.57 -2.29
C PHE A 128 -1.34 16.09 -2.18
N ILE A 129 -1.00 16.77 -3.28
CA ILE A 129 -0.88 18.24 -3.30
C ILE A 129 -2.19 18.90 -2.91
N VAL A 130 -3.33 18.44 -3.46
CA VAL A 130 -4.65 18.98 -3.11
C VAL A 130 -4.92 18.81 -1.62
N ARG A 131 -4.61 17.66 -1.03
CA ARG A 131 -4.77 17.41 0.42
C ARG A 131 -3.89 18.33 1.26
N VAL A 132 -2.67 18.62 0.83
CA VAL A 132 -1.81 19.60 1.51
C VAL A 132 -2.38 21.01 1.42
N MET A 133 -2.90 21.41 0.26
CA MET A 133 -3.40 22.78 0.03
C MET A 133 -4.71 23.11 0.76
N VAL A 134 -5.57 22.12 1.01
CA VAL A 134 -6.87 22.33 1.67
C VAL A 134 -6.84 22.13 3.19
N ASN A 135 -5.71 21.68 3.72
CA ASN A 135 -5.45 21.59 5.16
C ASN A 135 -4.80 22.87 5.68
#